data_AF-A0A6A6QGK8-F1
#
_entry.id   AF-A0A6A6QGK8-F1
#
_cell.length_a   1.000
_cell.length_b   1.000
_cell.length_c   1.000
_cell.angle_alpha   90.00
_cell.angle_beta   90.00
_cell.angle_gamma   90.00
#
_symmetry.space_group_name_H-M   'P 1'
#
loop_
_entity.id
_entity.type
_entity.pdbx_description
1 polymer ?
#
loop_
_entity_poly.entity_id
_entity_poly.type
_entity_poly.pdbx_seq_one_letter_code
_entity_poly.pdbx_strand_id
1 'polypeptide(L)'
;MAPPQRRIMQHIDRKELYTNLETRIHYLHSFLDFSSNDIEALIGGAKYIKALIPAIVNIVYKKLLQYDITARAFETRSTSYEGPVDLSLTEDSPQILYRKMFLRGYLNKLCSDPSRMEFWEYLDKVGMMHVGRGRTHPLHIEYVHIGVTLSFIQDVLTEALLSHPRLQMSRKIALVKALGKVIWIQNDLFAKWYVRDGDEFADDMHAPEVEKEGYLHGKKVIHDGSESESEAESETGGGCPFKGMGTMNISGDPPARRPKDSPPPVPEKGPEMAVASPEAQLPASPSTPTPNAKRLSVGSAIPRPV
;
A
#
# COMPACT_ATOMS: atom_id res chain seq x y z
N MET A 1 49.86 21.37 15.52
CA MET A 1 48.47 21.06 15.15
C MET A 1 47.73 20.64 16.41
N ALA A 2 46.65 21.31 16.77
CA ALA A 2 45.79 20.84 17.86
C ALA A 2 45.13 19.51 17.45
N PRO A 3 45.02 18.52 18.34
CA PRO A 3 44.35 17.26 18.02
C PRO A 3 42.89 17.55 17.64
N PRO A 4 42.34 16.86 16.61
CA PRO A 4 40.96 17.06 16.22
C PRO A 4 40.04 16.71 17.40
N GLN A 5 39.21 17.66 17.82
CA GLN A 5 38.18 17.42 18.81
C GLN A 5 37.26 16.32 18.30
N ARG A 6 37.18 15.21 19.04
CA ARG A 6 36.23 14.13 18.73
C ARG A 6 34.83 14.65 18.94
N ARG A 7 33.99 14.53 17.91
CA ARG A 7 32.55 14.80 18.02
C ARG A 7 31.97 13.84 19.05
N ILE A 8 31.13 14.34 19.94
CA ILE A 8 30.31 13.49 20.81
C ILE A 8 29.31 12.78 19.90
N MET A 9 29.38 11.45 19.87
CA MET A 9 28.49 10.60 19.07
C MET A 9 27.64 9.78 20.02
N GLN A 10 26.34 9.73 19.77
CA GLN A 10 25.47 8.78 20.44
C GLN A 10 25.77 7.37 19.92
N HIS A 11 26.03 6.44 20.84
CA HIS A 11 26.20 5.04 20.48
C HIS A 11 24.83 4.38 20.34
N ILE A 12 24.67 3.60 19.27
CA ILE A 12 23.50 2.76 19.01
C ILE A 12 24.04 1.37 18.69
N ASP A 13 23.62 0.37 19.45
CA ASP A 13 24.00 -1.01 19.17
C ASP A 13 23.26 -1.50 17.92
N ARG A 14 24.01 -2.11 17.00
CA ARG A 14 23.44 -2.55 15.72
C ARG A 14 22.46 -3.70 15.92
N LYS A 15 22.74 -4.66 16.80
CA LYS A 15 21.87 -5.83 17.03
C LYS A 15 20.52 -5.36 17.58
N GLU A 16 20.54 -4.43 18.53
CA GLU A 16 19.32 -3.86 19.12
C GLU A 16 18.39 -3.20 18.09
N LEU A 17 18.90 -2.64 16.99
CA LEU A 17 18.05 -2.08 15.91
C LEU A 17 17.18 -3.11 15.19
N TYR A 18 17.54 -4.39 15.30
CA TYR A 18 16.83 -5.51 14.66
C TYR A 18 16.08 -6.38 15.68
N THR A 19 16.57 -6.48 16.91
CA THR A 19 15.99 -7.36 17.95
C THR A 19 15.09 -6.63 18.96
N ASN A 20 15.16 -5.29 19.03
CA ASN A 20 14.42 -4.50 20.01
C ASN A 20 13.69 -3.31 19.34
N LEU A 21 12.35 -3.41 19.30
CA LEU A 21 11.52 -2.38 18.69
C LEU A 21 11.65 -1.03 19.40
N GLU A 22 11.72 -1.02 20.73
CA GLU A 22 11.85 0.20 21.53
C GLU A 22 13.16 0.93 21.20
N THR A 23 14.29 0.21 21.15
CA THR A 23 15.58 0.78 20.74
C THR A 23 15.53 1.36 19.33
N ARG A 24 14.89 0.66 18.38
CA ARG A 24 14.73 1.15 17.01
C ARG A 24 13.88 2.43 16.97
N ILE A 25 12.75 2.47 17.68
CA ILE A 25 11.90 3.66 17.76
C ILE A 25 12.63 4.84 18.40
N HIS A 26 13.37 4.61 19.48
CA HIS A 26 14.19 5.65 20.09
C HIS A 26 15.24 6.21 19.12
N TYR A 27 15.92 5.34 18.36
CA TYR A 27 16.86 5.78 17.34
C TYR A 27 16.18 6.62 16.25
N LEU A 28 15.06 6.15 15.71
CA LEU A 28 14.31 6.88 14.67
C LEU A 28 13.78 8.22 15.17
N HIS A 29 13.25 8.28 16.40
CA HIS A 29 12.80 9.52 17.01
C HIS A 29 13.96 10.51 17.17
N SER A 30 15.09 10.04 17.69
CA SER A 30 16.28 10.87 17.88
C SER A 30 16.84 11.36 16.54
N PHE A 31 16.85 10.53 15.50
CA PHE A 31 17.42 10.88 14.20
C PHE A 31 16.53 11.86 13.41
N LEU A 32 15.21 11.72 13.51
CA LEU A 32 14.24 12.56 12.81
C LEU A 32 13.82 13.81 13.61
N ASP A 33 14.44 14.05 14.76
CA ASP A 33 14.03 15.05 15.74
C ASP A 33 12.52 14.96 16.05
N PHE A 34 11.98 13.74 16.17
CA PHE A 34 10.58 13.54 16.53
C PHE A 34 10.40 13.82 18.02
N SER A 35 9.77 14.96 18.31
CA SER A 35 9.77 15.60 19.62
C SER A 35 8.36 15.75 20.19
N SER A 36 8.24 16.23 21.43
CA SER A 36 6.95 16.58 22.04
C SER A 36 6.14 17.58 21.19
N ASN A 37 6.80 18.49 20.49
CA ASN A 37 6.14 19.44 19.59
C ASN A 37 5.45 18.73 18.41
N ASP A 38 6.05 17.66 17.87
CA ASP A 38 5.45 16.86 16.81
C ASP A 38 4.25 16.08 17.35
N ILE A 39 4.38 15.51 18.56
CA ILE A 39 3.30 14.78 19.26
C ILE A 39 2.11 15.71 19.52
N GLU A 40 2.34 16.91 20.08
CA GLU A 40 1.30 17.92 20.33
C GLU A 40 0.62 18.37 19.03
N ALA A 41 1.39 18.58 17.96
CA ALA A 41 0.85 18.91 16.66
C ALA A 41 -0.08 17.81 16.14
N LEU A 42 0.32 16.54 16.26
CA LEU A 42 -0.48 15.38 15.83
C LEU A 42 -1.75 15.23 16.67
N ILE A 43 -1.66 15.31 18.00
CA ILE A 43 -2.81 15.22 18.91
C ILE A 43 -3.80 16.36 18.65
N GLY A 44 -3.31 17.61 18.57
CA GLY A 44 -4.15 18.78 18.27
C GLY A 44 -4.71 18.78 16.84
N GLY A 45 -4.00 18.15 15.91
CA GLY A 45 -4.36 18.00 14.50
C GLY A 45 -5.31 16.83 14.20
N ALA A 46 -5.40 15.85 15.10
CA ALA A 46 -6.09 14.58 14.90
C ALA A 46 -7.52 14.72 14.39
N LYS A 47 -8.29 15.69 14.93
CA LYS A 47 -9.68 15.93 14.50
C LYS A 47 -9.81 16.32 13.03
N TYR A 48 -8.85 17.06 12.49
CA TYR A 48 -8.85 17.47 11.09
C TYR A 48 -8.54 16.29 10.18
N ILE A 49 -7.58 15.44 10.58
CA ILE A 49 -7.25 14.22 9.84
C ILE A 49 -8.42 13.24 9.88
N LYS A 50 -9.03 13.02 11.05
CA LYS A 50 -10.19 12.12 11.22
C LYS A 50 -11.36 12.48 10.31
N ALA A 51 -11.67 13.77 10.17
CA ALA A 51 -12.72 14.25 9.26
C ALA A 51 -12.46 13.90 7.78
N LEU A 52 -11.19 13.73 7.38
CA LEU A 52 -10.81 13.40 6.01
C LEU A 52 -10.79 11.89 5.74
N ILE A 53 -10.75 11.04 6.77
CA ILE A 53 -10.58 9.58 6.64
C ILE A 53 -11.56 8.94 5.65
N PRO A 54 -12.89 9.20 5.71
CA PRO A 54 -13.82 8.57 4.77
C PRO A 54 -13.49 8.84 3.30
N ALA A 55 -13.10 10.07 2.98
CA ALA A 55 -12.73 10.47 1.63
C ALA A 55 -11.40 9.84 1.20
N ILE A 56 -10.39 9.87 2.08
CA ILE A 56 -9.06 9.29 1.83
C ILE A 56 -9.17 7.80 1.54
N VAL A 57 -9.95 7.05 2.34
CA VAL A 57 -10.16 5.61 2.13
C VAL A 57 -10.69 5.35 0.72
N ASN A 58 -11.72 6.08 0.28
CA ASN A 58 -12.26 5.91 -1.07
C ASN A 58 -11.24 6.26 -2.15
N ILE A 59 -10.48 7.35 -2.00
CA ILE A 59 -9.44 7.77 -2.95
C ILE A 59 -8.33 6.72 -3.06
N VAL A 60 -7.90 6.12 -1.94
CA VAL A 60 -6.89 5.06 -1.91
C VAL A 60 -7.38 3.81 -2.66
N TYR A 61 -8.59 3.34 -2.41
CA TYR A 61 -9.08 2.14 -3.11
C TYR A 61 -9.36 2.38 -4.59
N LYS A 62 -9.83 3.59 -4.97
CA LYS A 62 -9.84 4.01 -6.38
C LYS A 62 -8.46 3.86 -7.00
N LYS A 63 -7.42 4.36 -6.33
CA LYS A 63 -6.05 4.32 -6.83
C LYS A 63 -5.50 2.89 -6.93
N LEU A 64 -5.77 2.05 -5.94
CA LEU A 64 -5.31 0.66 -5.92
C LEU A 64 -6.03 -0.22 -6.97
N LEU A 65 -7.29 0.09 -7.29
CA LEU A 65 -8.04 -0.64 -8.33
C LEU A 65 -7.74 -0.12 -9.76
N GLN A 66 -7.00 0.99 -9.91
CA GLN A 66 -6.57 1.49 -11.22
C GLN A 66 -5.44 0.66 -11.86
N TYR A 67 -4.70 -0.13 -11.07
CA TYR A 67 -3.59 -0.95 -11.56
C TYR A 67 -3.89 -2.42 -11.29
N ASP A 68 -3.74 -3.25 -12.31
CA ASP A 68 -3.93 -4.70 -12.24
C ASP A 68 -3.06 -5.37 -11.17
N ILE A 69 -1.79 -4.93 -11.05
CA ILE A 69 -0.81 -5.48 -10.12
C ILE A 69 -1.19 -5.23 -8.65
N THR A 70 -1.87 -4.12 -8.35
CA THR A 70 -2.37 -3.84 -6.99
C THR A 70 -3.76 -4.42 -6.77
N ALA A 71 -4.62 -4.41 -7.80
CA ALA A 71 -5.97 -4.97 -7.72
C ALA A 71 -5.98 -6.48 -7.45
N ARG A 72 -5.09 -7.24 -8.11
CA ARG A 72 -5.02 -8.71 -7.94
C ARG A 72 -4.82 -9.17 -6.51
N ALA A 73 -4.13 -8.38 -5.68
CA ALA A 73 -3.85 -8.74 -4.31
C ALA A 73 -5.12 -8.89 -3.46
N PHE A 74 -6.23 -8.28 -3.88
CA PHE A 74 -7.52 -8.40 -3.20
C PHE A 74 -8.25 -9.72 -3.48
N GLU A 75 -7.83 -10.46 -4.50
CA GLU A 75 -8.34 -11.80 -4.82
C GLU A 75 -7.37 -12.88 -4.40
N THR A 76 -6.12 -12.73 -4.81
CA THR A 76 -5.09 -13.77 -4.72
C THR A 76 -4.33 -13.69 -3.40
N ARG A 77 -4.46 -12.57 -2.68
CA ARG A 77 -3.66 -12.24 -1.49
C ARG A 77 -2.16 -12.13 -1.80
N SER A 78 -1.79 -11.91 -3.06
CA SER A 78 -0.41 -11.81 -3.51
C SER A 78 -0.26 -10.90 -4.74
N THR A 79 0.74 -10.03 -4.74
CA THR A 79 1.08 -9.22 -5.93
C THR A 79 1.84 -10.01 -7.00
N SER A 80 2.55 -11.07 -6.59
CA SER A 80 3.37 -11.91 -7.48
C SER A 80 2.63 -13.09 -8.11
N TYR A 81 1.33 -13.26 -7.85
CA TYR A 81 0.55 -14.34 -8.44
C TYR A 81 0.32 -14.12 -9.95
N GLU A 82 0.72 -15.08 -10.79
CA GLU A 82 0.65 -14.97 -12.27
C GLU A 82 -0.54 -15.72 -12.91
N GLY A 83 -1.46 -16.29 -12.12
CA GLY A 83 -2.62 -17.00 -12.65
C GLY A 83 -3.81 -16.09 -13.01
N PRO A 84 -4.97 -16.68 -13.36
CA PRO A 84 -6.19 -15.93 -13.68
C PRO A 84 -6.68 -15.09 -12.50
N VAL A 85 -7.07 -13.85 -12.78
CA VAL A 85 -7.62 -12.87 -11.82
C VAL A 85 -8.92 -12.32 -12.43
N ASP A 86 -9.95 -12.15 -11.61
CA ASP A 86 -11.19 -11.52 -12.04
C ASP A 86 -10.99 -10.00 -12.12
N LEU A 87 -11.19 -9.43 -13.31
CA LEU A 87 -11.06 -7.99 -13.52
C LEU A 87 -12.34 -7.24 -13.16
N SER A 88 -13.36 -7.92 -12.62
CA SER A 88 -14.66 -7.33 -12.25
C SER A 88 -14.67 -6.65 -10.87
N LEU A 89 -13.54 -6.62 -10.16
CA LEU A 89 -13.42 -5.92 -8.87
C LEU A 89 -13.79 -4.45 -9.00
N THR A 90 -14.71 -4.03 -8.15
CA THR A 90 -15.09 -2.63 -7.98
C THR A 90 -14.93 -2.20 -6.53
N GLU A 91 -15.04 -0.90 -6.30
CA GLU A 91 -15.02 -0.34 -4.95
C GLU A 91 -16.13 -0.82 -4.02
N ASP A 92 -17.18 -1.39 -4.60
CA ASP A 92 -18.38 -1.87 -3.90
C ASP A 92 -18.35 -3.40 -3.71
N SER A 93 -17.33 -4.09 -4.23
CA SER A 93 -17.16 -5.52 -4.01
C SER A 93 -17.01 -5.81 -2.50
N PRO A 94 -17.66 -6.84 -1.94
CA PRO A 94 -17.67 -7.11 -0.49
C PRO A 94 -16.27 -7.18 0.14
N GLN A 95 -15.32 -7.79 -0.56
CA GLN A 95 -13.91 -7.88 -0.15
C GLN A 95 -13.23 -6.50 -0.09
N ILE A 96 -13.58 -5.58 -0.99
CA ILE A 96 -13.04 -4.22 -0.98
C ILE A 96 -13.67 -3.40 0.15
N LEU A 97 -14.99 -3.50 0.35
CA LEU A 97 -15.67 -2.85 1.48
C LEU A 97 -15.10 -3.29 2.83
N TYR A 98 -14.88 -4.60 3.01
CA TYR A 98 -14.24 -5.13 4.21
C TYR A 98 -12.83 -4.54 4.41
N ARG A 99 -12.03 -4.43 3.35
CA ARG A 99 -10.68 -3.85 3.42
C ARG A 99 -10.69 -2.33 3.64
N LYS A 100 -11.71 -1.62 3.12
CA LYS A 100 -11.96 -0.20 3.44
C LYS A 100 -12.21 0.01 4.94
N MET A 101 -12.94 -0.88 5.61
CA MET A 101 -13.12 -0.82 7.08
C MET A 101 -11.78 -0.88 7.82
N PHE A 102 -10.88 -1.78 7.42
CA PHE A 102 -9.55 -1.89 8.03
C PHE A 102 -8.70 -0.64 7.78
N LEU A 103 -8.69 -0.11 6.57
CA LEU A 103 -7.94 1.12 6.28
C LEU A 103 -8.49 2.31 7.08
N ARG A 104 -9.82 2.41 7.23
CA ARG A 104 -10.45 3.42 8.10
C ARG A 104 -9.98 3.27 9.55
N GLY A 105 -9.97 2.05 10.07
CA GLY A 105 -9.45 1.74 11.41
C GLY A 105 -7.98 2.12 11.59
N TYR A 106 -7.16 1.76 10.60
CA TYR A 106 -5.74 2.09 10.55
C TYR A 106 -5.47 3.59 10.55
N LEU A 107 -6.17 4.36 9.70
CA LEU A 107 -6.03 5.83 9.65
C LEU A 107 -6.54 6.48 10.95
N ASN A 108 -7.53 5.90 11.62
CA ASN A 108 -7.95 6.36 12.95
C ASN A 108 -6.88 6.07 14.02
N LYS A 109 -6.24 4.90 13.95
CA LYS A 109 -5.13 4.53 14.85
C LYS A 109 -3.91 5.42 14.62
N LEU A 110 -3.64 5.86 13.39
CA LEU A 110 -2.63 6.89 13.09
C LEU A 110 -2.92 8.24 13.75
N CYS A 111 -4.18 8.52 14.09
CA CYS A 111 -4.58 9.70 14.87
C CYS A 111 -4.57 9.47 16.39
N SER A 112 -4.07 8.32 16.88
CA SER A 112 -3.90 8.06 18.32
C SER A 112 -2.55 8.55 18.82
N ASP A 113 -2.34 8.51 20.13
CA ASP A 113 -1.17 9.08 20.81
C ASP A 113 0.14 8.36 20.42
N PRO A 114 1.06 9.02 19.68
CA PRO A 114 2.33 8.44 19.26
C PRO A 114 3.42 8.44 20.36
N SER A 115 3.13 8.97 21.56
CA SER A 115 4.03 8.85 22.72
C SER A 115 4.02 7.45 23.34
N ARG A 116 3.03 6.63 22.96
CA ARG A 116 2.76 5.30 23.52
C ARG A 116 3.38 4.23 22.62
N MET A 117 4.14 3.28 23.19
CA MET A 117 4.76 2.21 22.38
C MET A 117 3.72 1.34 21.67
N GLU A 118 2.52 1.22 22.21
CA GLU A 118 1.38 0.51 21.60
C GLU A 118 0.92 1.16 20.28
N PHE A 119 1.30 2.40 20.01
CA PHE A 119 1.14 3.02 18.69
C PHE A 119 2.09 2.39 17.68
N TRP A 120 3.38 2.33 18.02
CA TRP A 120 4.45 1.85 17.13
C TRP A 120 4.42 0.35 16.94
N GLU A 121 4.12 -0.42 17.98
CA GLU A 121 3.89 -1.87 17.91
C GLU A 121 2.76 -2.22 16.94
N TYR A 122 1.69 -1.44 16.95
CA TYR A 122 0.60 -1.65 16.00
C TYR A 122 1.04 -1.39 14.56
N LEU A 123 1.78 -0.31 14.30
CA LEU A 123 2.29 -0.03 12.96
C LEU A 123 3.26 -1.12 12.49
N ASP A 124 4.15 -1.54 13.37
CA ASP A 124 5.07 -2.63 13.12
C ASP A 124 4.34 -3.92 12.72
N LYS A 125 3.32 -4.29 13.51
CA LYS A 125 2.46 -5.44 13.25
C LYS A 125 1.78 -5.35 11.88
N VAL A 126 1.34 -4.16 11.46
CA VAL A 126 0.74 -3.99 10.13
C VAL A 126 1.77 -4.29 9.05
N GLY A 127 3.01 -3.82 9.17
CA GLY A 127 4.10 -4.17 8.24
C GLY A 127 4.31 -5.68 8.13
N MET A 128 4.42 -6.35 9.28
CA MET A 128 4.55 -7.81 9.38
C MET A 128 3.42 -8.57 8.67
N MET A 129 2.18 -8.08 8.80
CA MET A 129 1.00 -8.71 8.20
C MET A 129 1.02 -8.66 6.66
N HIS A 130 1.71 -7.69 6.04
CA HIS A 130 1.81 -7.55 4.58
C HIS A 130 2.86 -8.48 3.94
N VAL A 131 3.74 -9.08 4.74
CA VAL A 131 4.67 -10.15 4.32
C VAL A 131 4.16 -11.57 4.65
N GLY A 132 2.95 -11.67 5.21
CA GLY A 132 2.27 -12.94 5.45
C GLY A 132 2.63 -13.58 6.79
N ARG A 133 3.29 -12.83 7.68
CA ARG A 133 3.61 -13.24 9.05
C ARG A 133 2.51 -12.77 10.01
N GLY A 134 2.35 -13.47 11.14
CA GLY A 134 1.36 -13.13 12.18
C GLY A 134 -0.10 -13.26 11.73
N ARG A 135 -0.38 -14.08 10.72
CA ARG A 135 -1.73 -14.30 10.15
C ARG A 135 -1.98 -15.78 9.88
N THR A 136 -3.23 -16.22 10.07
CA THR A 136 -3.66 -17.57 9.66
C THR A 136 -3.68 -17.73 8.14
N HIS A 137 -4.10 -16.68 7.43
CA HIS A 137 -4.11 -16.64 5.96
C HIS A 137 -3.04 -15.64 5.51
N PRO A 138 -1.93 -16.10 4.90
CA PRO A 138 -0.84 -15.24 4.46
C PRO A 138 -1.30 -14.18 3.44
N LEU A 139 -0.56 -13.09 3.37
CA LEU A 139 -0.74 -11.98 2.44
C LEU A 139 0.66 -11.60 1.99
N HIS A 140 0.91 -11.49 0.69
CA HIS A 140 2.23 -11.17 0.16
C HIS A 140 2.16 -9.96 -0.76
N ILE A 141 2.37 -8.78 -0.19
CA ILE A 141 2.42 -7.52 -0.95
C ILE A 141 3.86 -7.10 -1.08
N GLU A 142 4.39 -7.00 -2.29
CA GLU A 142 5.76 -6.53 -2.50
C GLU A 142 5.95 -5.08 -2.02
N TYR A 143 7.13 -4.79 -1.48
CA TYR A 143 7.42 -3.51 -0.82
C TYR A 143 7.26 -2.29 -1.74
N VAL A 144 7.49 -2.44 -3.05
CA VAL A 144 7.26 -1.35 -4.03
C VAL A 144 5.82 -0.82 -3.96
N HIS A 145 4.85 -1.70 -3.77
CA HIS A 145 3.44 -1.34 -3.66
C HIS A 145 3.11 -0.73 -2.30
N ILE A 146 3.78 -1.16 -1.23
CA ILE A 146 3.69 -0.53 0.08
C ILE A 146 4.20 0.91 0.02
N GLY A 147 5.43 1.12 -0.44
CA GLY A 147 6.08 2.43 -0.47
C GLY A 147 5.30 3.45 -1.31
N VAL A 148 4.84 3.05 -2.50
CA VAL A 148 4.04 3.95 -3.36
C VAL A 148 2.67 4.28 -2.75
N THR A 149 2.03 3.32 -2.05
CA THR A 149 0.74 3.55 -1.40
C THR A 149 0.88 4.48 -0.19
N LEU A 150 1.92 4.30 0.63
CA LEU A 150 2.23 5.21 1.74
C LEU A 150 2.52 6.63 1.24
N SER A 151 3.31 6.76 0.17
CA SER A 151 3.58 8.06 -0.47
C SER A 151 2.29 8.71 -0.97
N PHE A 152 1.39 7.94 -1.58
CA PHE A 152 0.11 8.46 -2.07
C PHE A 152 -0.80 8.94 -0.92
N ILE A 153 -0.89 8.17 0.18
CA ILE A 153 -1.63 8.58 1.37
C ILE A 153 -1.06 9.88 1.95
N GLN A 154 0.26 9.99 2.05
CA GLN A 154 0.93 11.18 2.54
C GLN A 154 0.64 12.41 1.66
N ASP A 155 0.66 12.25 0.34
CA ASP A 155 0.37 13.32 -0.62
C ASP A 155 -1.07 13.84 -0.45
N VAL A 156 -2.05 12.93 -0.44
CA VAL A 156 -3.47 13.27 -0.24
C VAL A 156 -3.70 13.99 1.09
N LEU A 157 -3.07 13.51 2.18
CA LEU A 157 -3.17 14.15 3.48
C LEU A 157 -2.53 15.54 3.49
N THR A 158 -1.36 15.68 2.85
CA THR A 158 -0.63 16.94 2.79
C THR A 158 -1.44 18.00 2.04
N GLU A 159 -1.96 17.66 0.86
CA GLU A 159 -2.81 18.56 0.08
C GLU A 159 -4.04 19.00 0.87
N ALA A 160 -4.75 18.06 1.49
CA ALA A 160 -5.97 18.35 2.25
C ALA A 160 -5.69 19.24 3.47
N LEU A 161 -4.60 19.01 4.19
CA LEU A 161 -4.20 19.80 5.36
C LEU A 161 -3.75 21.22 4.97
N LEU A 162 -2.94 21.34 3.91
CA LEU A 162 -2.48 22.64 3.41
C LEU A 162 -3.64 23.46 2.82
N SER A 163 -4.65 22.81 2.27
CA SER A 163 -5.86 23.44 1.73
C SER A 163 -6.90 23.80 2.79
N HIS A 164 -6.72 23.37 4.04
CA HIS A 164 -7.72 23.60 5.09
C HIS A 164 -7.93 25.11 5.36
N PRO A 165 -9.15 25.66 5.21
CA PRO A 165 -9.36 27.11 5.15
C PRO A 165 -9.17 27.81 6.50
N ARG A 166 -9.40 27.10 7.61
CA ARG A 166 -9.38 27.68 8.97
C ARG A 166 -8.13 27.37 9.78
N LEU A 167 -7.19 26.61 9.21
CA LEU A 167 -5.98 26.21 9.94
C LEU A 167 -4.88 27.25 9.66
N GLN A 168 -4.32 27.83 10.73
CA GLN A 168 -3.23 28.79 10.59
C GLN A 168 -2.00 28.12 9.95
N MET A 169 -1.22 28.89 9.18
CA MET A 169 -0.09 28.36 8.42
C MET A 169 0.97 27.69 9.33
N SER A 170 1.25 28.26 10.50
CA SER A 170 2.16 27.64 11.49
C SER A 170 1.70 26.25 11.93
N ARG A 171 0.40 26.07 12.18
CA ARG A 171 -0.19 24.77 12.53
C ARG A 171 -0.18 23.80 11.35
N LYS A 172 -0.46 24.28 10.12
CA LYS A 172 -0.32 23.48 8.90
C LYS A 172 1.09 22.94 8.75
N ILE A 173 2.10 23.80 8.88
CA ILE A 173 3.52 23.41 8.78
C ILE A 173 3.87 22.37 9.85
N ALA A 174 3.50 22.64 11.11
CA ALA A 174 3.79 21.71 12.22
C ALA A 174 3.15 20.34 11.98
N LEU A 175 1.87 20.30 11.59
CA LEU A 175 1.14 19.06 11.35
C LEU A 175 1.68 18.28 10.15
N VAL A 176 1.97 18.95 9.02
CA VAL A 176 2.54 18.30 7.83
C VAL A 176 3.92 17.73 8.13
N LYS A 177 4.78 18.47 8.85
CA LYS A 177 6.09 17.97 9.27
C LYS A 177 5.97 16.75 10.18
N ALA A 178 5.13 16.84 11.21
CA ALA A 178 4.95 15.75 12.17
C ALA A 178 4.36 14.50 11.51
N LEU A 179 3.36 14.67 10.64
CA LEU A 179 2.78 13.58 9.85
C LEU A 179 3.80 12.94 8.92
N GLY A 180 4.63 13.75 8.23
CA GLY A 180 5.70 13.26 7.38
C GLY A 180 6.69 12.38 8.15
N LYS A 181 7.09 12.77 9.37
CA LYS A 181 7.95 11.94 10.24
C LYS A 181 7.28 10.62 10.61
N VAL A 182 6.00 10.63 11.00
CA VAL A 182 5.24 9.40 11.31
C VAL A 182 5.18 8.46 10.11
N ILE A 183 4.90 8.97 8.91
CA ILE A 183 4.88 8.16 7.68
C ILE A 183 6.26 7.56 7.38
N TRP A 184 7.35 8.30 7.59
CA TRP A 184 8.70 7.78 7.40
C TRP A 184 9.09 6.70 8.42
N ILE A 185 8.76 6.90 9.70
CA ILE A 185 8.97 5.89 10.74
C ILE A 185 8.15 4.64 10.41
N GLN A 186 6.89 4.80 10.03
CA GLN A 186 6.04 3.71 9.58
C GLN A 186 6.63 2.97 8.38
N ASN A 187 7.12 3.70 7.39
CA ASN A 187 7.73 3.11 6.21
C ASN A 187 8.97 2.28 6.58
N ASP A 188 9.82 2.76 7.49
CA ASP A 188 10.94 1.97 8.05
C ASP A 188 10.45 0.69 8.76
N LEU A 189 9.44 0.81 9.63
CA LEU A 189 8.85 -0.33 10.32
C LEU A 189 8.23 -1.36 9.37
N PHE A 190 7.73 -0.94 8.21
CA PHE A 190 7.25 -1.87 7.20
C PHE A 190 8.44 -2.48 6.48
N ALA A 191 9.37 -1.65 6.01
CA ALA A 191 10.56 -2.06 5.26
C ALA A 191 11.38 -3.14 5.96
N LYS A 192 11.51 -3.07 7.30
CA LYS A 192 12.27 -4.04 8.08
C LYS A 192 11.79 -5.48 7.91
N TRP A 193 10.52 -5.70 7.53
CA TRP A 193 9.97 -7.03 7.26
C TRP A 193 10.27 -7.54 5.84
N TYR A 194 10.75 -6.66 4.96
CA TYR A 194 11.03 -6.93 3.55
C TYR A 194 12.52 -7.04 3.25
N VAL A 195 13.34 -6.20 3.89
CA VAL A 195 14.79 -6.20 3.71
C VAL A 195 15.42 -7.35 4.47
N ARG A 196 16.65 -7.70 4.08
CA ARG A 196 17.44 -8.79 4.66
C ARG A 196 18.50 -8.31 5.66
N ASP A 197 18.46 -7.01 5.97
CA ASP A 197 19.40 -6.40 6.91
C ASP A 197 19.12 -6.95 8.30
N GLY A 198 20.15 -7.48 8.97
CA GLY A 198 20.01 -8.07 10.30
C GLY A 198 19.55 -9.53 10.29
N ASP A 199 19.49 -10.20 9.13
CA ASP A 199 19.23 -11.65 9.00
C ASP A 199 20.14 -12.49 9.91
N GLU A 200 21.37 -12.03 10.20
CA GLU A 200 22.31 -12.68 11.11
C GLU A 200 21.87 -12.68 12.59
N PHE A 201 20.85 -11.90 12.94
CA PHE A 201 20.25 -11.85 14.28
C PHE A 201 18.88 -12.55 14.34
N ALA A 202 18.50 -13.29 13.30
CA ALA A 202 17.17 -13.91 13.21
C ALA A 202 16.86 -14.84 14.39
N ASP A 203 17.85 -15.55 14.93
CA ASP A 203 17.69 -16.45 16.08
C ASP A 203 17.35 -15.70 17.39
N ASP A 204 17.69 -14.41 17.48
CA ASP A 204 17.38 -13.54 18.62
C ASP A 204 16.03 -12.83 18.45
N MET A 205 15.41 -12.90 17.26
CA MET A 205 14.12 -12.28 17.00
C MET A 205 12.99 -13.13 17.57
N HIS A 206 12.07 -12.50 18.30
CA HIS A 206 10.91 -13.20 18.82
C HIS A 206 10.00 -13.66 17.67
N ALA A 207 9.55 -14.92 17.74
CA ALA A 207 8.62 -15.45 16.76
C ALA A 207 7.31 -14.64 16.80
N PRO A 208 6.79 -14.19 15.64
CA PRO A 208 5.54 -13.47 15.59
C PRO A 208 4.36 -14.27 16.14
N GLU A 209 3.63 -13.69 17.10
CA GLU A 209 2.36 -14.24 17.53
C GLU A 209 1.30 -14.03 16.44
N VAL A 210 0.53 -15.09 16.16
CA VAL A 210 -0.62 -15.00 15.25
C VAL A 210 -1.80 -14.43 16.02
N GLU A 211 -2.12 -13.17 15.73
CA GLU A 211 -3.25 -12.47 16.31
C GLU A 211 -4.24 -12.04 15.23
N LYS A 212 -5.51 -11.86 15.61
CA LYS A 212 -6.56 -11.40 14.70
C LYS A 212 -6.29 -9.98 14.18
N GLU A 213 -6.69 -9.70 12.93
CA GLU A 213 -6.61 -8.35 12.36
C GLU A 213 -7.34 -7.34 13.25
N GLY A 214 -6.72 -6.19 13.52
CA GLY A 214 -7.30 -5.15 14.37
C GLY A 214 -7.20 -5.41 15.88
N TYR A 215 -6.42 -6.40 16.31
CA TYR A 215 -6.06 -6.62 17.71
C TYR A 215 -4.58 -6.29 17.93
N LEU A 216 -4.20 -6.02 19.18
CA LEU A 216 -2.81 -5.91 19.66
C LEU A 216 -2.78 -6.36 21.12
N HIS A 217 -1.91 -7.30 21.48
CA HIS A 217 -1.81 -7.86 22.84
C HIS A 217 -3.16 -8.37 23.36
N GLY A 218 -3.92 -9.07 22.52
CA GLY A 218 -5.27 -9.57 22.81
C GLY A 218 -6.37 -8.51 22.90
N LYS A 219 -6.05 -7.22 22.78
CA LYS A 219 -7.02 -6.11 22.86
C LYS A 219 -7.41 -5.63 21.46
N LYS A 220 -8.71 -5.42 21.22
CA LYS A 220 -9.20 -4.83 19.97
C LYS A 220 -8.77 -3.36 19.90
N VAL A 221 -8.06 -2.98 18.84
CA VAL A 221 -7.53 -1.61 18.62
C VAL A 221 -8.15 -0.92 17.41
N ILE A 222 -8.73 -1.68 16.47
CA ILE A 222 -9.59 -1.14 15.42
C ILE A 222 -11.05 -1.31 15.83
N HIS A 223 -11.73 -0.19 16.08
CA HIS A 223 -13.18 -0.18 16.29
C HIS A 223 -13.90 -0.01 14.96
N ASP A 224 -15.01 -0.74 14.79
CA ASP A 224 -15.91 -0.50 13.68
C ASP A 224 -16.55 0.87 13.90
N GLY A 225 -16.59 1.71 12.86
CA GLY A 225 -16.81 3.15 12.98
C GLY A 225 -18.20 3.60 13.41
N SER A 226 -19.04 2.73 13.99
CA SER A 226 -20.44 3.05 14.28
C SER A 226 -20.66 3.94 15.52
N GLU A 227 -19.68 4.09 16.41
CA GLU A 227 -19.89 4.79 17.69
C GLU A 227 -19.48 6.27 17.68
N SER A 228 -18.76 6.73 16.66
CA SER A 228 -18.19 8.09 16.63
C SER A 228 -18.89 9.07 15.68
N GLU A 229 -19.98 8.66 15.02
CA GLU A 229 -20.71 9.50 14.06
C GLU A 229 -21.73 10.46 14.72
N SER A 230 -22.01 10.34 16.02
CA SER A 230 -23.07 11.12 16.68
C SER A 230 -22.68 12.52 17.17
N GLU A 231 -21.41 12.95 17.10
CA GLU A 231 -20.98 14.24 17.66
C GLU A 231 -20.38 15.24 16.65
N ALA A 232 -20.32 14.89 15.36
CA ALA A 232 -19.69 15.74 14.33
C ALA A 232 -20.69 16.45 13.38
N GLU A 233 -21.99 16.28 13.56
CA GLU A 233 -23.01 17.00 12.77
C GLU A 233 -23.37 18.35 13.40
N SER A 234 -22.43 19.30 13.37
CA SER A 234 -22.82 20.71 13.32
C SER A 234 -21.74 21.56 12.65
N GLU A 235 -22.12 22.13 11.51
CA GLU A 235 -21.51 23.28 10.83
C GLU A 235 -20.12 23.08 10.18
N THR A 236 -20.11 22.69 8.90
CA THR A 236 -19.43 23.47 7.83
C THR A 236 -19.89 23.02 6.45
N GLY A 237 -20.64 23.88 5.74
CA GLY A 237 -20.72 23.83 4.28
C GLY A 237 -19.38 24.27 3.69
N GLY A 238 -18.54 23.32 3.32
CA GLY A 238 -17.26 23.56 2.66
C GLY A 238 -17.08 22.56 1.53
N GLY A 239 -16.87 23.04 0.30
CA GLY A 239 -16.67 22.21 -0.87
C GLY A 239 -15.56 21.17 -0.66
N CYS A 240 -15.81 19.94 -1.11
CA CYS A 240 -14.87 18.83 -1.00
C CYS A 240 -13.51 19.20 -1.65
N PRO A 241 -12.39 19.19 -0.90
CA PRO A 241 -11.09 19.61 -1.41
C PRO A 241 -10.54 18.69 -2.51
N PHE A 242 -11.12 17.51 -2.71
CA PHE A 242 -10.62 16.47 -3.62
C PHE A 242 -11.13 16.57 -5.07
N LYS A 243 -11.68 17.72 -5.50
CA LYS A 243 -12.35 17.85 -6.80
C LYS A 243 -11.42 17.72 -8.03
N GLY A 244 -10.10 17.61 -7.85
CA GLY A 244 -9.10 17.54 -8.93
C GLY A 244 -8.33 16.22 -9.07
N MET A 245 -8.42 15.27 -8.13
CA MET A 245 -7.53 14.08 -8.13
C MET A 245 -8.03 12.90 -8.98
N GLY A 246 -9.20 13.02 -9.61
CA GLY A 246 -9.84 11.93 -10.38
C GLY A 246 -9.41 11.79 -11.84
N THR A 247 -8.60 12.71 -12.38
CA THR A 247 -8.30 12.76 -13.83
C THR A 247 -6.82 13.02 -14.08
N MET A 248 -6.00 11.99 -13.96
CA MET A 248 -4.73 11.92 -14.68
C MET A 248 -4.80 10.74 -15.66
N ASN A 249 -5.31 11.02 -16.86
CA ASN A 249 -5.12 10.12 -18.00
C ASN A 249 -3.67 10.25 -18.45
N ILE A 250 -2.83 9.26 -18.11
CA ILE A 250 -1.54 9.07 -18.76
C ILE A 250 -1.78 8.15 -19.96
N SER A 251 -2.23 8.73 -21.07
CA SER A 251 -2.03 8.10 -22.39
C SER A 251 -0.59 8.40 -22.79
N GLY A 252 0.31 7.44 -22.55
CA GLY A 252 1.67 7.50 -23.03
C GLY A 252 1.72 7.24 -24.53
N ASP A 253 1.88 8.30 -25.30
CA ASP A 253 2.50 8.25 -26.63
C ASP A 253 3.26 9.57 -26.85
N PRO A 254 4.52 9.55 -27.32
CA PRO A 254 5.35 10.75 -27.42
C PRO A 254 5.00 11.57 -28.68
N PRO A 255 4.94 12.92 -28.62
CA PRO A 255 4.66 13.71 -29.81
C PRO A 255 5.93 13.84 -30.67
N ALA A 256 5.94 13.13 -31.80
CA ALA A 256 6.87 13.38 -32.89
C ALA A 256 6.60 14.75 -33.52
N ARG A 257 7.57 15.66 -33.44
CA ARG A 257 7.55 16.95 -34.16
C ARG A 257 7.78 16.71 -35.66
N ARG A 258 6.89 17.20 -36.53
CA ARG A 258 7.23 17.60 -37.90
C ARG A 258 6.50 18.89 -38.29
N PRO A 259 7.17 19.84 -38.99
CA PRO A 259 6.55 21.08 -39.45
C PRO A 259 5.75 20.88 -40.76
N LYS A 260 4.72 21.72 -40.92
CA LYS A 260 3.87 21.88 -42.11
C LYS A 260 4.59 22.73 -43.17
N ASP A 261 4.51 22.32 -44.44
CA ASP A 261 4.17 23.14 -45.63
C ASP A 261 4.74 22.53 -46.92
N SER A 262 3.86 22.07 -47.83
CA SER A 262 3.97 22.10 -49.32
C SER A 262 2.78 21.37 -50.00
N PRO A 263 2.36 21.76 -51.23
CA PRO A 263 0.98 21.62 -51.75
C PRO A 263 0.74 20.36 -52.63
N PRO A 264 -0.50 20.09 -53.12
CA PRO A 264 -0.90 18.77 -53.64
C PRO A 264 -0.84 18.66 -55.17
N PRO A 265 -0.91 17.44 -55.74
CA PRO A 265 -1.37 17.24 -57.11
C PRO A 265 -2.72 16.46 -57.18
N VAL A 266 -3.47 16.75 -58.25
CA VAL A 266 -4.81 16.23 -58.61
C VAL A 266 -4.69 15.04 -59.62
N PRO A 267 -5.76 14.45 -60.19
CA PRO A 267 -6.07 13.01 -60.06
C PRO A 267 -5.92 12.21 -61.38
N GLU A 268 -5.87 10.88 -61.31
CA GLU A 268 -6.13 10.00 -62.47
C GLU A 268 -7.23 8.97 -62.18
N LYS A 269 -8.08 8.77 -63.19
CA LYS A 269 -9.29 7.93 -63.22
C LYS A 269 -9.01 6.55 -63.83
N GLY A 270 -9.47 5.51 -63.12
CA GLY A 270 -10.17 4.31 -63.64
C GLY A 270 -9.34 3.23 -64.38
N PRO A 271 -9.91 2.01 -64.60
CA PRO A 271 -11.32 1.67 -64.50
C PRO A 271 -11.68 0.48 -63.57
N GLU A 272 -13.00 0.31 -63.50
CA GLU A 272 -13.88 -0.56 -62.72
C GLU A 272 -14.03 -1.98 -63.30
N MET A 273 -14.41 -2.94 -62.43
CA MET A 273 -15.26 -4.14 -62.65
C MET A 273 -14.76 -5.30 -61.77
N ALA A 274 -15.56 -6.23 -61.23
CA ALA A 274 -16.97 -6.35 -60.89
C ALA A 274 -17.09 -7.68 -60.09
N VAL A 275 -17.90 -7.67 -59.03
CA VAL A 275 -18.84 -8.73 -58.56
C VAL A 275 -18.42 -10.21 -58.64
N ALA A 276 -18.36 -10.89 -57.48
CA ALA A 276 -19.23 -12.04 -57.10
C ALA A 276 -18.66 -12.87 -55.93
N SER A 277 -19.46 -13.04 -54.87
CA SER A 277 -19.51 -14.26 -54.01
C SER A 277 -20.49 -15.26 -54.66
N PRO A 278 -20.68 -16.53 -54.21
CA PRO A 278 -20.38 -17.10 -52.88
C PRO A 278 -19.95 -18.60 -52.85
N GLU A 279 -19.91 -19.13 -51.63
CA GLU A 279 -20.20 -20.51 -51.20
C GLU A 279 -19.08 -21.50 -50.80
N ALA A 280 -19.21 -21.89 -49.51
CA ALA A 280 -19.20 -23.25 -48.98
C ALA A 280 -17.87 -24.02 -48.87
N GLN A 281 -17.43 -24.29 -47.64
CA GLN A 281 -17.63 -25.60 -46.97
C GLN A 281 -16.82 -25.71 -45.66
N LEU A 282 -17.53 -26.24 -44.65
CA LEU A 282 -16.99 -26.75 -43.38
C LEU A 282 -15.99 -27.90 -43.62
N PRO A 283 -15.02 -28.11 -42.72
CA PRO A 283 -14.53 -29.45 -42.44
C PRO A 283 -14.84 -29.88 -41.01
N ALA A 284 -15.40 -31.09 -40.93
CA ALA A 284 -15.65 -31.85 -39.72
C ALA A 284 -14.35 -32.29 -39.03
N SER A 285 -14.39 -32.34 -37.70
CA SER A 285 -13.38 -32.99 -36.85
C SER A 285 -13.46 -34.51 -36.96
N PRO A 286 -12.34 -35.23 -36.77
CA PRO A 286 -12.39 -36.59 -36.30
C PRO A 286 -11.81 -36.74 -34.88
N SER A 287 -12.51 -37.59 -34.16
CA SER A 287 -12.35 -38.12 -32.82
C SER A 287 -11.04 -38.87 -32.56
N THR A 288 -10.69 -38.87 -31.27
CA THR A 288 -9.69 -39.72 -30.59
C THR A 288 -9.87 -41.23 -30.83
N PRO A 289 -8.78 -42.00 -30.59
CA PRO A 289 -8.94 -43.14 -29.71
C PRO A 289 -7.76 -43.31 -28.73
N THR A 290 -8.08 -43.60 -27.47
CA THR A 290 -7.26 -44.43 -26.56
C THR A 290 -7.88 -45.83 -26.55
N PRO A 291 -7.11 -46.90 -26.33
CA PRO A 291 -7.07 -47.45 -24.97
C PRO A 291 -5.81 -48.23 -24.54
N ASN A 292 -5.63 -48.24 -23.22
CA ASN A 292 -5.24 -49.36 -22.34
C ASN A 292 -3.81 -49.93 -22.30
N ALA A 293 -3.21 -49.80 -21.10
CA ALA A 293 -3.14 -50.85 -20.05
C ALA A 293 -1.75 -51.18 -19.48
N LYS A 294 -1.66 -50.99 -18.15
CA LYS A 294 -1.08 -51.87 -17.11
C LYS A 294 0.34 -52.46 -17.27
N ARG A 295 1.21 -52.06 -16.33
CA ARG A 295 2.07 -52.95 -15.48
C ARG A 295 2.55 -52.13 -14.28
N LEU A 296 2.16 -52.44 -13.03
CA LEU A 296 2.86 -53.32 -12.04
C LEU A 296 4.35 -52.98 -11.90
N SER A 297 5.00 -52.87 -10.74
CA SER A 297 4.68 -52.90 -9.31
C SER A 297 6.03 -52.79 -8.55
N VAL A 298 6.01 -52.45 -7.25
CA VAL A 298 7.08 -52.71 -6.22
C VAL A 298 8.33 -51.83 -6.40
N GLY A 299 9.00 -51.24 -5.41
CA GLY A 299 9.09 -51.28 -3.94
C GLY A 299 10.47 -50.65 -3.65
N SER A 300 10.70 -49.85 -2.62
CA SER A 300 11.21 -50.29 -1.32
C SER A 300 12.02 -49.13 -0.71
N ALA A 301 12.05 -49.14 0.61
CA ALA A 301 12.61 -48.20 1.57
C ALA A 301 14.16 -48.12 1.63
N ILE A 302 14.69 -46.90 1.91
CA ILE A 302 15.67 -46.51 2.98
C ILE A 302 17.15 -47.05 2.87
N PRO A 303 18.25 -46.48 3.46
CA PRO A 303 18.57 -45.16 4.09
C PRO A 303 19.90 -44.49 3.60
N ARG A 304 20.22 -43.30 4.17
CA ARG A 304 21.58 -42.69 4.28
C ARG A 304 22.52 -43.49 5.22
N PRO A 305 23.85 -43.36 5.08
CA PRO A 305 24.69 -42.63 6.07
C PRO A 305 25.84 -41.84 5.37
N VAL A 306 26.62 -40.91 5.92
CA VAL A 306 27.10 -40.51 7.26
C VAL A 306 27.19 -38.98 7.26
#